data_AF-A0A381YBQ3-F1
#
_entry.id   AF-A0A381YBQ3-F1
#
_cell.length_a   1.000
_cell.length_b   1.000
_cell.length_c   1.000
_cell.angle_alpha   90.00
_cell.angle_beta   90.00
_cell.angle_gamma   90.00
#
_symmetry.space_group_name_H-M   'P 1'
#
loop_
_entity.id
_entity.type
_entity.pdbx_description
1 polymer ?
#
loop_
_entity_poly.entity_id
_entity_poly.type
_entity_poly.pdbx_seq_one_letter_code
_entity_poly.pdbx_strand_id
1 'polypeptide(L)'
;MAYIGRGIQWGEFAKQRIGIAGGTAPLFDGSEIGPWTLDFTSNENSLLVVLDGQIQEPNIDFTCPIGSDEFRFTVAPAAGKVCYIIFLGQELTSMSNPTMADVQSAIDISEANITASTVDEAVAYSIALGASY
;
A
#
# COMPACT_ATOMS: atom_id res chain seq x y z
N MET A 1 34.25 -11.72 -14.06
CA MET A 1 33.93 -11.04 -15.34
C MET A 1 33.25 -9.73 -14.95
N ALA A 2 33.93 -8.61 -15.12
CA ALA A 2 33.36 -7.31 -14.75
C ALA A 2 32.52 -6.80 -15.93
N TYR A 3 31.23 -6.63 -15.70
CA TYR A 3 30.34 -6.01 -16.67
C TYR A 3 30.61 -4.50 -16.69
N ILE A 4 30.99 -3.98 -17.86
CA ILE A 4 31.35 -2.57 -18.09
C ILE A 4 30.21 -1.80 -18.79
N GLY A 5 28.96 -2.13 -18.46
CA GLY A 5 27.75 -1.45 -18.95
C GLY A 5 26.89 -0.91 -17.81
N ARG A 6 25.86 -0.11 -18.14
CA ARG A 6 24.84 0.31 -17.18
C ARG A 6 24.07 -0.92 -16.69
N GLY A 7 23.86 -1.05 -15.38
CA GLY A 7 23.05 -2.14 -14.82
C GLY A 7 21.61 -2.14 -15.35
N ILE A 8 20.92 -3.27 -15.22
CA ILE A 8 19.49 -3.37 -15.56
C ILE A 8 18.71 -2.49 -14.57
N GLN A 9 18.03 -1.47 -15.08
CA GLN A 9 17.08 -0.67 -14.30
C GLN A 9 15.69 -1.25 -14.49
N TRP A 10 15.08 -1.69 -13.40
CA TRP A 10 13.71 -2.21 -13.41
C TRP A 10 12.77 -1.06 -13.06
N GLY A 11 11.73 -0.86 -13.87
CA GLY A 11 10.69 0.12 -13.55
C GLY A 11 9.76 -0.42 -12.47
N GLU A 12 9.35 0.44 -11.54
CA GLU A 12 8.30 0.15 -10.57
C GLU A 12 7.02 0.90 -10.92
N PHE A 13 5.88 0.21 -10.85
CA PHE A 13 4.57 0.86 -10.88
C PHE A 13 4.05 0.98 -9.45
N ALA A 14 4.21 2.17 -8.87
CA ALA A 14 3.74 2.47 -7.54
C ALA A 14 2.46 3.31 -7.58
N LYS A 15 1.48 2.92 -6.75
CA LYS A 15 0.22 3.65 -6.57
C LYS A 15 -0.03 3.85 -5.08
N GLN A 16 -0.20 5.10 -4.70
CA GLN A 16 -0.61 5.47 -3.35
C GLN A 16 -2.07 5.94 -3.36
N ARG A 17 -2.83 5.54 -2.35
CA ARG A 17 -4.16 6.09 -2.10
C ARG A 17 -4.04 7.14 -1.01
N ILE A 18 -4.70 8.28 -1.21
CA ILE A 18 -4.81 9.33 -0.19
C ILE A 18 -6.30 9.60 0.13
N GLY A 19 -6.54 10.10 1.34
CA GLY A 19 -7.87 10.38 1.90
C GLY A 19 -7.78 11.56 2.87
N ILE A 20 -8.45 11.49 4.03
CA ILE A 20 -8.28 12.51 5.09
C ILE A 20 -6.80 12.69 5.45
N ALA A 21 -6.37 13.94 5.60
CA ALA A 21 -5.00 14.28 5.99
C ALA A 21 -4.66 13.61 7.34
N GLY A 22 -3.46 13.03 7.44
CA GLY A 22 -3.06 12.22 8.60
C GLY A 22 -3.53 10.76 8.58
N GLY A 23 -4.21 10.30 7.52
CA GLY A 23 -4.39 8.87 7.23
C GLY A 23 -5.47 8.16 8.05
N THR A 24 -6.26 8.89 8.84
CA THR A 24 -7.28 8.30 9.73
C THR A 24 -8.45 7.67 8.95
N ALA A 25 -8.68 8.08 7.70
CA ALA A 25 -9.78 7.56 6.88
C ALA A 25 -9.48 7.60 5.37
N PRO A 26 -10.04 6.65 4.59
CA PRO A 26 -9.67 6.44 3.18
C PRO A 26 -10.42 7.36 2.18
N LEU A 27 -11.25 8.28 2.68
CA LEU A 27 -12.05 9.24 1.90
C LEU A 27 -11.82 10.65 2.45
N PHE A 28 -11.95 11.67 1.60
CA PHE A 28 -11.87 13.07 2.02
C PHE A 28 -13.12 13.53 2.79
N ASP A 29 -12.96 14.55 3.63
CA ASP A 29 -14.03 15.19 4.40
C ASP A 29 -14.60 16.46 3.75
N GLY A 30 -13.99 16.96 2.67
CA GLY A 30 -14.41 18.18 1.98
C GLY A 30 -13.72 19.46 2.44
N SER A 31 -12.85 19.43 3.44
CA SER A 31 -12.34 20.64 4.09
C SER A 31 -10.83 20.85 3.96
N GLU A 32 -10.08 19.81 3.59
CA GLU A 32 -8.62 19.81 3.68
C GLU A 32 -7.97 19.99 2.30
N ILE A 33 -6.92 20.82 2.25
CA ILE A 33 -6.05 20.99 1.07
C ILE A 33 -4.68 20.32 1.24
N GLY A 34 -4.47 19.63 2.38
CA GLY A 34 -3.21 18.96 2.73
C GLY A 34 -2.45 19.65 3.86
N PRO A 35 -1.24 19.19 4.17
CA PRO A 35 -0.40 18.31 3.35
C PRO A 35 -0.67 16.81 3.51
N TRP A 36 -0.37 16.05 2.46
CA TRP A 36 -0.20 14.59 2.51
C TRP A 36 1.26 14.23 2.24
N THR A 37 1.76 13.23 2.95
CA THR A 37 3.09 12.66 2.70
C THR A 37 3.00 11.56 1.65
N LEU A 38 3.81 11.67 0.61
CA LEU A 38 3.95 10.69 -0.45
C LEU A 38 4.96 9.61 -0.08
N ASP A 39 4.76 8.40 -0.60
CA ASP A 39 5.69 7.28 -0.39
C ASP A 39 7.05 7.50 -1.09
N PHE A 40 7.08 8.34 -2.13
CA PHE A 40 8.27 8.65 -2.92
C PHE A 40 8.44 10.15 -3.09
N THR A 41 9.68 10.62 -2.95
CA THR A 41 10.08 11.98 -3.32
C THR A 41 9.82 12.22 -4.81
N SER A 42 9.07 13.28 -5.12
CA SER A 42 8.48 13.49 -6.44
C SER A 42 8.55 14.95 -6.88
N ASN A 43 7.95 15.24 -8.03
CA ASN A 43 7.57 16.57 -8.45
C ASN A 43 6.18 16.53 -9.12
N GLU A 44 5.55 17.69 -9.33
CA GLU A 44 4.23 17.79 -9.98
C GLU A 44 4.14 17.10 -11.35
N ASN A 45 5.25 17.06 -12.09
CA ASN A 45 5.29 16.50 -13.44
C ASN A 45 5.56 14.97 -13.47
N SER A 46 5.92 14.38 -12.33
CA SER A 46 6.20 12.95 -12.17
C SER A 46 5.05 12.21 -11.50
N LEU A 47 3.89 12.86 -11.37
CA LEU A 47 2.70 12.33 -10.72
C LEU A 47 1.52 12.33 -11.70
N LEU A 48 0.79 11.23 -11.74
CA LEU A 48 -0.55 11.18 -12.31
C LEU A 48 -1.54 11.07 -11.15
N VAL A 49 -2.27 12.16 -10.90
CA VAL A 49 -3.25 12.27 -9.82
C VAL A 49 -4.64 12.08 -10.39
N VAL A 50 -5.38 11.14 -9.80
CA VAL A 50 -6.76 10.83 -10.21
C VAL A 50 -7.68 10.99 -9.02
N LEU A 51 -8.54 12.01 -9.07
CA LEU A 51 -9.56 12.28 -8.07
C LEU A 51 -10.94 11.92 -8.64
N ASP A 52 -11.60 10.92 -8.04
CA ASP A 52 -12.94 10.47 -8.45
C ASP A 52 -13.04 10.08 -9.94
N GLY A 53 -11.94 9.54 -10.49
CA GLY A 53 -11.83 9.18 -11.91
C GLY A 53 -11.49 10.34 -12.84
N GLN A 54 -11.34 11.57 -12.34
CA GLN A 54 -10.86 12.72 -13.11
C GLN A 54 -9.37 12.93 -12.90
N ILE A 55 -8.63 13.08 -13.99
CA ILE A 55 -7.22 13.46 -13.95
C ILE A 55 -7.12 14.91 -13.50
N GLN A 56 -6.22 15.18 -12.55
CA GLN A 56 -5.97 16.53 -12.03
C GLN A 56 -4.78 17.16 -12.78
N GLU A 57 -4.86 18.46 -13.05
CA GLU A 57 -3.82 19.21 -13.74
C GLU A 57 -2.71 19.64 -12.77
N PRO A 58 -1.43 19.30 -13.06
CA PRO A 58 -0.29 19.78 -12.28
C PRO A 58 -0.23 21.31 -12.22
N ASN A 59 0.12 21.90 -11.08
CA ASN A 59 0.19 23.35 -10.83
C ASN A 59 -1.14 24.12 -10.89
N ILE A 60 -2.26 23.47 -11.22
CA ILE A 60 -3.60 24.07 -11.21
C ILE A 60 -4.46 23.44 -10.11
N ASP A 61 -4.59 22.11 -10.12
CA ASP A 61 -5.43 21.38 -9.17
C ASP A 61 -4.65 20.89 -7.96
N PHE A 62 -3.33 20.71 -8.11
CA PHE A 62 -2.44 20.26 -7.05
C PHE A 62 -1.02 20.80 -7.19
N THR A 63 -0.27 20.76 -6.09
CA THR A 63 1.16 21.08 -6.03
C THR A 63 1.93 19.98 -5.30
N CYS A 64 3.18 19.81 -5.71
CA CYS A 64 4.16 18.88 -5.18
C CYS A 64 5.55 19.45 -5.51
N PRO A 65 6.16 20.18 -4.56
CA PRO A 65 7.43 20.85 -4.80
C PRO A 65 8.50 19.89 -5.30
N ILE A 66 9.40 20.39 -6.15
CA ILE A 66 10.47 19.58 -6.74
C ILE A 66 11.30 18.93 -5.64
N GLY A 67 11.40 17.60 -5.67
CA GLY A 67 12.21 16.85 -4.70
C GLY A 67 11.57 16.80 -3.32
N SER A 68 10.24 16.89 -3.24
CA SER A 68 9.48 16.79 -2.00
C SER A 68 8.61 15.54 -1.98
N ASP A 69 8.30 15.06 -0.78
CA ASP A 69 7.24 14.09 -0.49
C ASP A 69 5.94 14.80 -0.07
N GLU A 70 5.87 16.13 -0.07
CA GLU A 70 4.68 16.88 0.29
C GLU A 70 3.76 17.06 -0.93
N PHE A 71 2.51 16.62 -0.76
CA PHE A 71 1.44 16.77 -1.74
C PHE A 71 0.31 17.63 -1.18
N ARG A 72 -0.22 18.54 -2.01
CA ARG A 72 -1.32 19.45 -1.65
C ARG A 72 -2.26 19.63 -2.82
N PHE A 73 -3.56 19.70 -2.54
CA PHE A 73 -4.53 20.21 -3.52
C PHE A 73 -4.58 21.73 -3.45
N THR A 74 -4.94 22.39 -4.55
CA THR A 74 -5.22 23.83 -4.54
C THR A 74 -6.63 24.13 -4.02
N VAL A 75 -7.56 23.20 -4.20
CA VAL A 75 -8.94 23.22 -3.69
C VAL A 75 -9.23 21.91 -2.97
N ALA A 76 -9.93 21.99 -1.83
CA ALA A 76 -10.26 20.81 -1.05
C ALA A 76 -11.10 19.83 -1.89
N PRO A 77 -10.68 18.56 -2.02
CA PRO A 77 -11.50 17.54 -2.66
C PRO A 77 -12.82 17.38 -1.94
N ALA A 78 -13.92 17.23 -2.68
CA ALA A 78 -15.24 17.07 -2.07
C ALA A 78 -15.30 15.84 -1.14
N ALA A 79 -16.21 15.89 -0.16
CA ALA A 79 -16.40 14.81 0.78
C ALA A 79 -16.75 13.48 0.09
N GLY A 80 -16.20 12.38 0.60
CA GLY A 80 -16.48 11.03 0.10
C GLY A 80 -15.77 10.68 -1.22
N LYS A 81 -14.91 11.57 -1.74
CA LYS A 81 -14.13 11.31 -2.96
C LYS A 81 -12.93 10.42 -2.65
N VAL A 82 -12.49 9.69 -3.67
CA VAL A 82 -11.32 8.82 -3.61
C VAL A 82 -10.24 9.42 -4.51
N CYS A 83 -9.00 9.47 -4.01
CA CYS A 83 -7.86 9.86 -4.82
C CYS A 83 -6.80 8.76 -4.83
N TYR A 84 -6.25 8.55 -6.02
CA TYR A 84 -5.06 7.74 -6.21
C TYR A 84 -4.00 8.56 -6.92
N ILE A 85 -2.76 8.39 -6.48
CA ILE A 85 -1.57 8.99 -7.06
C ILE A 85 -0.75 7.85 -7.64
N ILE A 86 -0.41 7.98 -8.91
CA ILE A 86 0.48 7.07 -9.63
C ILE A 86 1.80 7.78 -9.81
N PHE A 87 2.88 7.17 -9.32
CA PHE A 87 4.23 7.69 -9.47
C PHE A 87 4.78 7.27 -10.83
N LEU A 88 5.29 8.24 -11.59
CA LEU A 88 5.89 8.00 -12.89
C LEU A 88 7.41 7.93 -12.76
N GLY A 89 8.04 7.05 -13.54
CA GLY A 89 9.50 6.97 -13.64
C GLY A 89 10.21 6.39 -12.41
N GLN A 90 9.50 5.63 -11.55
CA GLN A 90 10.11 5.00 -10.40
C GLN A 90 11.01 3.82 -10.81
N GLU A 91 12.13 3.67 -10.12
CA GLU A 91 13.06 2.55 -10.27
C GLU A 91 12.90 1.62 -9.08
N LEU A 92 12.76 0.32 -9.36
CA LEU A 92 12.80 -0.71 -8.34
C LEU A 92 14.23 -0.86 -7.83
N THR A 93 14.51 -0.30 -6.66
CA THR A 93 15.87 -0.26 -6.08
C THR A 93 16.25 -1.54 -5.33
N SER A 94 15.26 -2.35 -4.93
CA SER A 94 15.48 -3.61 -4.23
C SER A 94 14.27 -4.52 -4.36
N MET A 95 14.51 -5.82 -4.49
CA MET A 95 13.49 -6.84 -4.27
C MET A 95 13.87 -7.59 -3.00
N SER A 96 13.18 -7.31 -1.90
CA SER A 96 13.41 -8.04 -0.64
C SER A 96 12.88 -9.46 -0.79
N ASN A 97 13.80 -10.43 -0.83
CA ASN A 97 13.44 -11.82 -0.67
C ASN A 97 12.98 -12.03 0.78
N PRO A 98 11.94 -12.85 1.06
CA PRO A 98 11.54 -13.13 2.42
C PRO A 98 12.74 -13.62 3.22
N THR A 99 12.93 -13.04 4.41
CA THR A 99 14.00 -13.49 5.30
C THR A 99 13.64 -14.86 5.85
N MET A 100 14.64 -15.59 6.36
CA MET A 100 14.37 -16.86 7.05
C MET A 100 13.42 -16.67 8.25
N ALA A 101 13.40 -15.48 8.87
CA ALA A 101 12.48 -15.17 9.96
C ALA A 101 11.03 -14.99 9.48
N ASP A 102 10.84 -14.36 8.31
CA ASP A 102 9.51 -14.22 7.69
C ASP A 102 8.95 -15.59 7.27
N VAL A 103 9.81 -16.45 6.71
CA VAL A 103 9.45 -17.83 6.36
C VAL A 103 9.10 -18.63 7.62
N GLN A 104 9.91 -18.53 8.68
CA GLN A 104 9.62 -19.23 9.94
C GLN A 104 8.29 -18.77 10.55
N SER A 105 8.01 -17.47 10.55
CA SER A 105 6.76 -16.93 11.08
C SER A 105 5.54 -17.48 10.31
N ALA A 106 5.64 -17.61 8.99
CA ALA A 106 4.58 -18.21 8.17
C ALA A 106 4.40 -19.71 8.46
N ILE A 107 5.50 -20.44 8.71
CA ILE A 107 5.46 -21.85 9.12
C ILE A 107 4.80 -21.99 10.49
N ASP A 108 5.19 -21.17 11.47
CA ASP A 108 4.65 -21.22 12.84
C ASP A 108 3.13 -20.98 12.86
N ILE A 109 2.64 -20.02 12.08
CA ILE A 109 1.20 -19.76 11.93
C ILE A 109 0.49 -20.96 11.32
N SER A 110 1.07 -21.56 10.28
CA SER A 110 0.56 -22.77 9.63
C SER A 110 0.46 -23.95 10.61
N GLU A 111 1.52 -24.20 11.38
CA GLU A 111 1.57 -25.27 12.37
C GLU A 111 0.52 -25.10 13.48
N ALA A 112 0.37 -23.88 14.01
CA ALA A 112 -0.67 -23.57 14.99
C ALA A 112 -2.08 -23.84 14.44
N ASN A 113 -2.33 -23.51 13.17
CA ASN A 113 -3.63 -23.68 12.54
C ASN A 113 -3.97 -25.17 12.29
N ILE A 114 -2.98 -25.97 11.90
CA ILE A 114 -3.12 -27.44 11.77
C ILE A 114 -3.40 -28.07 13.15
N THR A 115 -2.66 -27.65 14.17
CA THR A 115 -2.83 -28.15 15.55
C THR A 115 -4.23 -27.84 16.07
N ALA A 116 -4.73 -26.62 15.87
CA ALA A 116 -6.09 -26.24 16.29
C ALA A 116 -7.18 -27.05 15.56
N SER A 117 -7.05 -27.26 14.25
CA SER A 117 -8.00 -28.03 13.44
C SER A 117 -8.09 -29.50 13.90
N THR A 118 -6.95 -30.13 14.17
CA THR A 118 -6.89 -31.53 14.63
C THR A 118 -7.43 -31.73 16.05
N VAL A 119 -7.29 -30.73 16.92
CA VAL A 119 -7.88 -30.75 18.27
C VAL A 119 -9.41 -30.62 18.21
N ASP A 120 -9.93 -29.74 17.36
CA ASP A 120 -11.38 -29.56 17.20
C ASP A 120 -12.05 -30.85 16.65
N GLU A 121 -11.40 -31.52 15.70
CA GLU A 121 -11.86 -32.81 15.16
C GLU A 121 -11.82 -33.92 16.23
N ALA A 122 -10.73 -34.03 16.99
CA ALA A 122 -10.57 -35.03 18.04
C ALA A 122 -11.59 -34.84 19.19
N VAL A 123 -11.88 -33.60 19.56
CA VAL A 123 -12.92 -33.26 20.55
C VAL A 123 -14.30 -33.67 20.03
N ALA A 124 -14.62 -33.36 18.77
CA ALA A 124 -15.88 -33.74 18.14
C ALA A 124 -16.11 -35.26 18.14
N TYR A 125 -15.10 -36.07 17.79
CA TYR A 125 -15.21 -37.53 17.84
C TYR A 125 -15.35 -38.08 19.26
N SER A 126 -14.67 -37.50 20.24
CA SER A 126 -14.73 -37.95 21.64
C SER A 126 -16.12 -37.71 22.28
N ILE A 127 -16.77 -36.59 21.93
CA ILE A 127 -18.13 -36.27 22.35
C ILE A 127 -19.13 -37.22 21.67
N ALA A 128 -18.95 -37.49 20.37
CA ALA A 128 -19.81 -38.41 19.62
C ALA A 128 -19.74 -39.85 20.14
N LEU A 129 -18.57 -40.32 20.55
CA LEU A 129 -18.39 -41.67 21.13
C LEU A 129 -18.86 -41.75 22.60
N GLY A 130 -18.71 -40.67 23.37
CA GLY A 130 -19.11 -40.60 24.78
C GLY A 130 -20.62 -40.54 25.02
N ALA A 131 -21.42 -40.20 24.00
CA ALA A 131 -22.89 -40.14 24.07
C ALA A 131 -23.60 -41.49 23.83
N SER A 132 -22.85 -42.61 23.71
CA SER A 132 -23.38 -43.93 23.31
C SER A 132 -23.62 -44.93 24.47
N TYR A 133 -23.77 -44.46 25.71
CA TYR A 133 -24.11 -45.30 26.88
C TYR A 133 -25.37 -44.80 27.60
#